data_AF-A0AAW1X6J2-F1
#
_entry.id   AF-A0AAW1X6J2-F1
#
_cell.length_a   1.000
_cell.length_b   1.000
_cell.length_c   1.000
_cell.angle_alpha   90.00
_cell.angle_beta   90.00
_cell.angle_gamma   90.00
#
_symmetry.space_group_name_H-M   'P 1'
#
loop_
_entity.id
_entity.type
_entity.pdbx_description
1 polymer ?
#
loop_
_entity_poly.entity_id
_entity_poly.type
_entity_poly.pdbx_seq_one_letter_code
_entity_poly.pdbx_strand_id
1 'polypeptide(L)'
;MYPPPRLGQFYDFFSLSHLTPPLHYIRRSTRPLLEDKKEEDLFQIDVRVCSGKPTTIVASRKGFYPAGKRLLMTHSLVALLQQISRPFDAAYSAVMKAFTEHNKFGNLPYGFRANTWVVPQLLLRTRLFSRHFL
;
A
#
# COMPACT_ATOMS: atom_id res chain seq x y z
N MET A 1 -18.43 -27.82 23.66
CA MET A 1 -18.65 -26.36 23.59
C MET A 1 -17.34 -25.74 23.13
N TYR A 2 -17.29 -25.07 21.97
CA TYR A 2 -16.08 -24.35 21.58
C TYR A 2 -15.99 -23.06 22.41
N PRO A 3 -14.81 -22.69 22.92
CA PRO A 3 -14.66 -21.44 23.64
C PRO A 3 -15.06 -20.28 22.71
N PRO A 4 -15.70 -19.22 23.24
CA PRO A 4 -16.02 -18.05 22.45
C PRO A 4 -14.73 -17.51 21.82
N PRO A 5 -14.72 -17.25 20.50
CA PRO A 5 -13.53 -16.70 19.84
C PRO A 5 -13.15 -15.40 20.53
N ARG A 6 -11.90 -15.30 20.97
CA ARG A 6 -11.43 -14.08 21.63
C ARG A 6 -11.22 -13.02 20.56
N LEU A 7 -11.64 -11.79 20.85
CA LEU A 7 -11.44 -10.65 19.96
C LEU A 7 -9.96 -10.49 19.52
N GLY A 8 -9.01 -10.84 20.41
CA GLY A 8 -7.59 -10.90 20.06
C GLY A 8 -7.27 -11.89 18.95
N GLN A 9 -7.82 -13.12 18.99
CA GLN A 9 -7.61 -14.13 17.94
C GLN A 9 -8.22 -13.71 16.59
N PHE A 10 -9.33 -12.97 16.62
CA PHE A 10 -9.90 -12.38 15.42
C PHE A 10 -8.95 -11.34 14.80
N TYR A 11 -8.41 -10.43 15.60
CA TYR A 11 -7.45 -9.44 15.09
C TYR A 11 -6.12 -10.05 14.65
N ASP A 12 -5.61 -11.06 15.35
CA ASP A 12 -4.39 -11.78 14.97
C ASP A 12 -4.55 -12.48 13.61
N PHE A 13 -5.72 -13.07 13.35
CA PHE A 13 -6.04 -13.70 12.06
C PHE A 13 -6.05 -12.70 10.90
N PHE A 14 -6.58 -11.49 11.10
CA PHE A 14 -6.61 -10.45 10.06
C PHE A 14 -5.35 -9.59 10.01
N SER A 15 -4.43 -9.74 10.97
CA SER A 15 -3.23 -8.92 11.05
C SER A 15 -2.18 -9.35 10.04
N LEU A 16 -1.67 -8.36 9.29
CA LEU A 16 -0.52 -8.51 8.40
C LEU A 16 0.75 -7.86 8.99
N SER A 17 0.76 -7.56 10.29
CA SER A 17 1.87 -6.84 10.96
C SER A 17 3.20 -7.60 10.95
N HIS A 18 3.17 -8.91 10.70
CA HIS A 18 4.35 -9.77 10.57
C HIS A 18 5.03 -9.63 9.19
N LEU A 19 4.37 -9.00 8.22
CA LEU A 19 4.92 -8.77 6.88
C LEU A 19 5.62 -7.42 6.78
N THR A 20 6.66 -7.37 5.96
CA THR A 20 7.33 -6.11 5.62
C THR A 20 6.36 -5.21 4.83
N PRO A 21 6.10 -3.97 5.27
CA PRO A 21 5.25 -3.04 4.52
C PRO A 21 5.95 -2.67 3.20
N PRO A 22 5.36 -2.95 2.02
CA PRO A 22 6.01 -2.72 0.73
C PRO A 22 6.26 -1.23 0.46
N LEU A 23 5.47 -0.34 1.07
CA LEU A 23 5.56 1.11 0.95
C LEU A 23 5.84 1.76 2.31
N HIS A 24 6.76 2.72 2.33
CA HIS A 24 6.95 3.63 3.46
C HIS A 24 6.09 4.89 3.28
N TYR A 25 6.10 5.47 2.08
CA TYR A 25 5.21 6.58 1.74
C TYR A 25 5.00 6.71 0.24
N ILE A 26 3.86 7.31 -0.11
CA ILE A 26 3.58 7.93 -1.40
C ILE A 26 3.11 9.34 -1.09
N ARG A 27 3.71 10.34 -1.72
CA ARG A 27 3.27 11.73 -1.59
C ARG A 27 3.33 12.45 -2.91
N ARG A 28 2.52 13.50 -3.04
CA ARG A 28 2.64 14.44 -4.15
C ARG A 28 4.06 15.03 -4.16
N SER A 29 4.72 15.02 -5.31
CA SER A 29 6.01 15.70 -5.43
C SER A 29 5.76 17.21 -5.51
N THR A 30 6.51 17.98 -4.73
CA THR A 30 6.51 19.46 -4.76
C THR A 30 7.55 20.00 -5.73
N ARG A 31 8.35 19.11 -6.34
CA ARG A 31 9.36 19.49 -7.32
C ARG A 31 8.65 20.00 -8.57
N PRO A 32 9.19 21.06 -9.23
CA PRO A 32 8.66 21.49 -10.50
C PRO A 32 8.66 20.31 -11.47
N LEU A 33 7.59 20.21 -12.27
CA LEU A 33 7.54 19.19 -13.31
C LEU A 33 8.76 19.41 -14.21
N LEU A 34 9.50 18.34 -14.51
CA LEU A 34 10.72 18.41 -15.32
C LEU A 34 10.45 19.20 -16.60
N GLU A 35 11.46 19.92 -17.11
CA GLU A 35 11.36 20.71 -18.35
C GLU A 35 10.88 19.88 -19.56
N ASP A 36 11.01 18.55 -19.48
CA ASP A 36 10.52 17.57 -20.45
C ASP A 36 9.05 17.15 -20.23
N LYS A 37 8.24 18.03 -19.63
CA LYS A 37 6.79 17.82 -19.44
C LYS A 37 6.15 17.64 -20.81
N LYS A 38 5.59 16.46 -21.05
CA LYS A 38 4.69 16.27 -22.19
C LYS A 38 3.26 16.63 -21.80
N GLU A 39 2.46 16.99 -22.80
CA GLU A 39 1.04 17.33 -22.67
C GLU A 39 0.23 16.25 -21.93
N GLU A 40 0.70 15.00 -22.00
CA GLU A 40 0.08 13.82 -21.37
C GLU A 40 0.46 13.63 -19.89
N ASP A 41 1.45 14.36 -19.38
CA ASP A 41 1.96 14.22 -18.02
C ASP A 41 1.07 14.99 -17.04
N LEU A 42 0.42 14.26 -16.15
CA LEU A 42 -0.56 14.80 -15.23
C LEU A 42 0.12 15.33 -13.97
N PHE A 43 1.00 14.53 -13.37
CA PHE A 43 1.66 14.88 -12.13
C PHE A 43 2.85 14.00 -11.74
N GLN A 44 3.55 14.40 -10.67
CA GLN A 44 4.62 13.61 -10.05
C GLN A 44 4.29 13.22 -8.62
N ILE A 45 4.75 12.03 -8.23
CA ILE A 45 4.73 11.51 -6.87
C ILE A 45 6.12 11.07 -6.45
N ASP A 46 6.46 11.30 -5.18
CA ASP A 46 7.63 10.68 -4.57
C ASP A 46 7.18 9.39 -3.87
N VAL A 47 7.80 8.28 -4.25
CA VAL A 47 7.53 6.96 -3.67
C VAL A 47 8.76 6.45 -2.94
N ARG A 48 8.59 6.03 -1.69
CA ARG A 48 9.60 5.29 -0.94
C ARG A 48 9.05 3.91 -0.60
N VAL A 49 9.69 2.89 -1.15
CA VAL A 49 9.38 1.47 -0.91
C VAL A 49 10.14 0.93 0.30
N CYS A 50 9.84 -0.31 0.71
CA CYS A 50 10.45 -1.03 1.83
C CYS A 50 11.98 -0.98 1.89
N SER A 51 12.63 -0.96 0.72
CA SER A 51 14.07 -0.74 0.62
C SER A 51 14.41 0.01 -0.65
N GLY A 52 15.22 1.05 -0.52
CA GLY A 52 15.67 1.84 -1.66
C GLY A 52 15.60 3.33 -1.39
N LYS A 53 16.15 4.09 -2.33
CA LYS A 53 16.06 5.54 -2.31
C LYS A 53 14.66 5.99 -2.75
N PRO A 54 14.14 7.09 -2.22
CA PRO A 54 12.94 7.72 -2.77
C PRO A 54 13.08 7.92 -4.29
N THR A 55 12.08 7.47 -5.03
CA THR A 55 12.02 7.61 -6.49
C THR A 55 10.87 8.53 -6.86
N THR A 56 11.12 9.51 -7.71
CA THR A 56 10.05 10.33 -8.29
C THR A 56 9.47 9.61 -9.50
N ILE A 57 8.16 9.42 -9.49
CA ILE A 57 7.39 8.74 -10.55
C ILE A 57 6.45 9.78 -11.16
N VAL A 58 6.41 9.82 -12.48
CA VAL A 58 5.46 10.63 -13.25
C VAL A 58 4.22 9.79 -13.52
N ALA A 59 3.06 10.35 -13.21
CA ALA A 59 1.75 9.85 -13.63
C ALA A 59 1.34 10.60 -14.90
N SER A 60 1.05 9.86 -15.95
CA SER A 60 0.57 10.34 -17.24
C SER A 60 -0.74 9.66 -17.62
N ARG A 61 -1.43 10.18 -18.63
CA ARG A 61 -2.65 9.53 -19.16
C ARG A 61 -2.41 8.09 -19.63
N LYS A 62 -1.17 7.76 -20.04
CA LYS A 62 -0.79 6.42 -20.54
C LYS A 62 -0.26 5.48 -19.45
N GLY A 63 -0.08 5.96 -18.22
CA GLY A 63 0.44 5.17 -17.10
C GLY A 63 1.53 5.89 -16.31
N PHE A 64 2.35 5.10 -15.62
CA PHE A 64 3.38 5.54 -14.69
C PHE A 64 4.78 5.21 -15.21
N TYR A 65 5.74 6.12 -15.01
CA TYR A 65 7.14 5.88 -15.30
C TYR A 65 8.07 6.64 -14.33
N PRO A 66 9.29 6.18 -14.06
CA PRO A 66 10.23 6.92 -13.22
C PRO A 66 10.70 8.18 -13.93
N ALA A 67 10.83 9.28 -13.20
CA ALA A 67 11.37 10.53 -13.74
C ALA A 67 12.73 10.28 -14.43
N GLY A 68 12.85 10.74 -15.69
CA GLY A 68 14.03 10.50 -16.53
C GLY A 68 14.15 9.10 -17.17
N LYS A 69 13.21 8.17 -16.93
CA LYS A 69 13.23 6.81 -17.50
C LYS A 69 11.89 6.39 -18.10
N ARG A 70 11.40 7.16 -19.09
CA ARG A 70 10.09 6.92 -19.74
C ARG A 70 9.94 5.55 -20.40
N LEU A 71 11.03 4.93 -20.84
CA LEU A 71 11.00 3.59 -21.45
C LEU A 71 10.47 2.51 -20.49
N LEU A 72 10.49 2.76 -19.18
CA LEU A 72 9.96 1.85 -18.17
C LEU A 72 8.46 2.11 -17.88
N MET A 73 7.71 2.69 -18.82
CA MET A 73 6.30 3.02 -18.61
C MET A 73 5.45 1.76 -18.47
N THR A 74 4.60 1.76 -17.44
CA THR A 74 3.61 0.70 -17.23
C THR A 74 2.26 1.33 -16.88
N HIS A 75 1.16 0.61 -17.15
CA HIS A 75 -0.19 1.12 -16.90
C HIS A 75 -0.54 1.21 -15.40
N SER A 76 0.20 0.51 -14.54
CA SER A 76 -0.05 0.41 -13.09
C SER A 76 1.18 0.80 -12.28
N LEU A 77 0.98 1.61 -11.23
CA LEU A 77 2.05 1.96 -10.31
C LEU A 77 2.67 0.72 -9.67
N VAL A 78 1.87 -0.29 -9.33
CA VAL A 78 2.36 -1.54 -8.73
C VAL A 78 3.29 -2.26 -9.69
N ALA A 79 2.88 -2.43 -10.95
CA ALA A 79 3.68 -3.09 -11.97
C ALA A 79 5.03 -2.38 -12.18
N LEU A 80 5.01 -1.03 -12.21
CA LEU A 80 6.24 -0.24 -12.26
C LEU A 80 7.15 -0.54 -11.07
N LEU A 81 6.61 -0.49 -9.84
CA LEU A 81 7.38 -0.68 -8.61
C LEU A 81 7.98 -2.08 -8.51
N GLN A 82 7.25 -3.11 -8.94
CA GLN A 82 7.77 -4.48 -9.03
C GLN A 82 8.94 -4.58 -10.02
N GLN A 83 8.81 -3.93 -11.19
CA GLN A 83 9.86 -3.93 -12.21
C GLN A 83 11.15 -3.21 -11.76
N ILE A 84 11.03 -2.13 -10.98
CA ILE A 84 12.19 -1.31 -10.57
C ILE A 84 12.77 -1.67 -9.20
N SER A 85 12.08 -2.48 -8.39
CA SER A 85 12.52 -2.85 -7.04
C SER A 85 12.17 -4.29 -6.68
N ARG A 86 13.17 -5.18 -6.71
CA ARG A 86 13.01 -6.58 -6.28
C ARG A 86 12.52 -6.74 -4.83
N PRO A 87 13.00 -5.96 -3.85
CA PRO A 87 12.50 -6.07 -2.49
C PRO A 87 11.04 -5.63 -2.35
N PHE A 88 10.61 -4.63 -3.14
CA PHE A 88 9.19 -4.27 -3.21
C PHE A 88 8.36 -5.43 -3.75
N ASP A 89 8.80 -6.05 -4.84
CA ASP A 89 8.10 -7.16 -5.46
C ASP A 89 7.89 -8.35 -4.49
N ALA A 90 8.94 -8.71 -3.75
CA ALA A 90 8.87 -9.74 -2.72
C ALA A 90 7.89 -9.37 -1.58
N ALA A 91 7.97 -8.14 -1.06
CA ALA A 91 7.10 -7.68 0.02
C ALA A 91 5.63 -7.59 -0.43
N TYR A 92 5.37 -7.06 -1.62
CA TYR A 92 4.03 -6.96 -2.20
C TYR A 92 3.43 -8.35 -2.44
N SER A 93 4.20 -9.27 -3.02
CA SER A 93 3.77 -10.65 -3.25
C SER A 93 3.44 -11.39 -1.95
N ALA A 94 4.22 -11.17 -0.89
CA ALA A 94 3.94 -11.73 0.43
C ALA A 94 2.62 -11.21 1.01
N VAL A 95 2.34 -9.90 0.87
CA VAL A 95 1.07 -9.29 1.28
C VAL A 95 -0.10 -9.87 0.49
N MET A 96 0.00 -9.96 -0.83
CA MET A 96 -1.06 -10.52 -1.68
C MET A 96 -1.33 -12.00 -1.38
N LYS A 97 -0.27 -12.77 -1.10
CA LYS A 97 -0.39 -14.17 -0.70
C LYS A 97 -1.13 -14.31 0.62
N ALA A 98 -0.70 -13.59 1.66
CA ALA A 98 -1.35 -13.64 2.98
C ALA A 98 -2.82 -13.18 2.91
N PHE A 99 -3.10 -12.14 2.12
CA PHE A 99 -4.47 -11.68 1.89
C PHE A 99 -5.34 -12.77 1.25
N THR A 100 -4.82 -13.47 0.24
CA THR A 100 -5.53 -14.56 -0.43
C THR A 100 -5.72 -15.77 0.49
N GLU A 101 -4.72 -16.12 1.29
CA GLU A 101 -4.78 -17.22 2.27
C GLU A 101 -5.78 -16.95 3.38
N HIS A 102 -5.93 -15.69 3.81
CA HIS A 102 -6.89 -15.28 4.83
C HIS A 102 -8.30 -15.08 4.27
N ASN A 103 -8.43 -14.80 2.96
CA ASN A 103 -9.71 -14.58 2.28
C ASN A 103 -10.09 -15.76 1.36
N LYS A 104 -10.09 -16.99 1.89
CA LYS A 104 -10.43 -18.23 1.13
C LYS A 104 -11.84 -18.23 0.53
N PHE A 105 -12.73 -17.38 1.01
CA PHE A 105 -14.14 -17.30 0.57
C PHE A 105 -14.43 -16.10 -0.34
N GLY A 106 -13.44 -15.25 -0.65
CA GLY A 106 -13.65 -14.04 -1.45
C GLY A 106 -14.54 -12.98 -0.78
N ASN A 107 -14.99 -13.23 0.45
CA ASN A 107 -15.81 -12.31 1.22
C ASN A 107 -14.90 -11.29 1.88
N LEU A 108 -14.78 -10.10 1.27
CA LEU A 108 -14.41 -8.92 2.04
C LEU A 108 -15.44 -8.79 3.17
N PRO A 109 -15.06 -8.87 4.46
CA PRO A 109 -15.99 -8.59 5.54
C PRO A 109 -16.61 -7.22 5.27
N TYR A 110 -17.93 -7.08 5.38
CA TYR A 110 -18.64 -5.82 5.10
C TYR A 110 -18.05 -4.58 5.83
N GLY A 111 -17.23 -4.78 6.87
CA GLY A 111 -16.47 -3.75 7.57
C GLY A 111 -15.17 -3.26 6.91
N PHE A 112 -14.70 -3.85 5.80
CA PHE A 112 -13.46 -3.44 5.12
C PHE A 112 -13.59 -2.14 4.28
N ARG A 113 -14.74 -1.44 4.37
CA ARG A 113 -14.93 -0.11 3.79
C ARG A 113 -14.21 1.01 4.55
N ALA A 114 -13.63 0.73 5.71
CA ALA A 114 -12.79 1.67 6.46
C ALA A 114 -11.38 1.10 6.64
N ASN A 115 -10.41 1.65 5.88
CA ASN A 115 -8.96 1.60 6.09
C ASN A 115 -8.44 0.83 7.33
N THR A 116 -8.44 -0.51 7.31
CA THR A 116 -7.84 -1.35 8.37
C THR A 116 -6.34 -1.56 8.21
N TRP A 117 -5.72 -0.95 7.18
CA TRP A 117 -4.26 -0.91 7.02
C TRP A 117 -3.55 -0.15 8.15
N VAL A 118 -4.30 0.56 9.00
CA VAL A 118 -3.76 1.47 10.03
C VAL A 118 -4.43 1.23 11.38
N VAL A 119 -4.35 0.01 11.92
CA VAL A 119 -4.39 -0.15 13.38
C VAL A 119 -3.00 -0.54 13.84
N PRO A 120 -2.14 0.45 14.20
CA PRO A 120 -0.90 0.16 14.89
C PRO A 120 -1.21 -0.58 16.21
N GLN A 121 -0.41 -1.59 16.54
CA GLN A 121 -0.51 -2.35 17.79
C GLN A 121 -0.45 -1.47 19.05
N LEU A 122 -0.02 -0.20 18.94
CA LEU A 122 0.10 0.72 20.06
C LEU A 122 -1.23 1.20 20.65
N LEU A 123 -2.34 1.15 19.89
CA LEU A 123 -3.63 1.70 20.34
C LEU A 123 -4.47 0.74 21.19
N LEU A 124 -4.06 -0.52 21.34
CA LEU A 124 -4.78 -1.49 22.17
C LEU A 124 -4.59 -1.26 23.68
N ARG A 125 -3.76 -0.30 24.11
CA ARG A 125 -3.49 -0.04 25.53
C ARG A 125 -4.17 1.19 26.10
N THR A 126 -4.85 2.01 25.30
CA THR A 126 -5.58 3.18 25.80
C THR A 126 -6.99 3.21 25.27
N ARG A 127 -7.95 3.12 26.20
CA ARG A 127 -9.39 3.27 26.03
C ARG A 127 -9.74 4.62 25.36
N LEU A 128 -9.68 4.73 24.04
CA LEU A 128 -10.29 5.85 23.30
C LEU A 128 -10.70 5.38 21.89
N PHE A 129 -11.63 4.44 21.80
CA PHE A 129 -12.44 4.26 20.59
C PHE A 129 -13.90 3.98 20.97
N SER A 130 -14.43 4.86 21.80
CA SER A 130 -15.87 5.03 21.95
C SER A 130 -16.11 6.51 22.09
N ARG A 131 -16.48 7.15 20.97
CA ARG A 131 -17.59 8.09 20.88
C ARG A 131 -17.50 8.91 19.60
N HIS A 132 -18.64 8.98 18.92
CA HIS A 132 -18.99 9.77 17.74
C HIS A 132 -18.47 9.23 16.42
N PHE A 133 -19.29 8.40 15.77
CA PHE A 133 -19.78 8.66 14.42
C PHE A 133 -21.15 7.98 14.30
N LEU A 134 -22.21 8.76 14.51
CA LEU A 134 -23.52 8.56 13.87
C LEU A 134 -23.37 8.95 12.40
#